data_AF-A0A836QH55-F1
#
_entry.id   AF-A0A836QH55-F1
#
_cell.length_a   1.000
_cell.length_b   1.000
_cell.length_c   1.000
_cell.angle_alpha   90.00
_cell.angle_beta   90.00
_cell.angle_gamma   90.00
#
_symmetry.space_group_name_H-M   'P 1'
#
loop_
_entity.id
_entity.type
_entity.pdbx_description
1 polymer ?
#
loop_
_entity_poly.entity_id
_entity_poly.type
_entity_poly.pdbx_seq_one_letter_code
_entity_poly.pdbx_strand_id
1 'polypeptide(L)'
;VYCLTMTENEPEEELRLHLTAPAENPDQDLYVSENLPQTARVMVKDEDLCVHCGLCAERCPTAAWDMQKFDLLIPYAGKPTWIETPETALTTS
;
A
#
# COMPACT_ATOMS: atom_id res chain seq x y z
N VAL A 1 2.84 10.25 -4.64
CA VAL A 1 2.39 9.14 -3.78
C VAL A 1 1.21 9.69 -3.03
N TYR A 2 -0.02 9.30 -3.39
CA TYR A 2 -1.24 9.89 -2.80
C TYR A 2 -1.86 9.00 -1.71
N CYS A 3 -1.50 7.72 -1.65
CA CYS A 3 -1.94 6.78 -0.62
C CYS A 3 -1.14 6.86 0.70
N LEU A 4 -0.21 7.80 0.85
CA LEU A 4 0.59 7.95 2.08
C LEU A 4 0.56 9.41 2.54
N THR A 5 0.03 9.66 3.73
CA THR A 5 -0.14 11.01 4.29
C THR A 5 0.57 11.12 5.63
N MET A 6 1.23 12.26 5.90
CA MET A 6 1.80 12.56 7.23
C MET A 6 0.91 13.56 7.95
N THR A 7 0.26 13.13 9.03
CA THR A 7 -0.75 13.93 9.75
C THR A 7 -0.60 13.79 11.28
N GLU A 8 -1.41 14.51 12.04
CA GLU A 8 -1.44 14.42 13.50
C GLU A 8 -1.98 13.05 13.95
N ASN A 9 -1.56 12.57 15.11
CA ASN A 9 -2.06 11.30 15.63
C ASN A 9 -3.41 11.52 16.31
N GLU A 10 -4.47 11.08 15.66
CA GLU A 10 -5.86 11.24 16.07
C GLU A 10 -6.56 9.87 16.11
N PRO A 11 -7.75 9.75 16.74
CA PRO A 11 -8.59 8.58 16.57
C PRO A 11 -8.86 8.30 15.08
N GLU A 12 -9.00 7.02 14.71
CA GLU A 12 -9.12 6.62 13.30
C GLU A 12 -10.26 7.32 12.56
N GLU A 13 -11.41 7.52 13.22
CA GLU A 13 -12.57 8.22 12.65
C GLU A 13 -12.23 9.64 12.18
N GLU A 14 -11.39 10.36 12.93
CA GLU A 14 -10.92 11.71 12.58
C GLU A 14 -9.80 11.65 11.53
N LEU A 15 -8.87 10.70 11.67
CA LEU A 15 -7.79 10.48 10.69
C LEU A 15 -8.35 10.31 9.28
N ARG A 16 -9.42 9.53 9.12
CA ARG A 16 -10.08 9.25 7.83
C ARG A 16 -10.56 10.53 7.11
N LEU A 17 -10.82 11.62 7.84
CA LEU A 17 -11.24 12.90 7.26
C LEU A 17 -10.06 13.80 6.85
N HIS A 18 -8.88 13.59 7.45
CA HIS A 18 -7.71 14.46 7.33
C HIS A 18 -6.57 13.88 6.49
N LEU A 19 -6.79 12.76 5.79
CA LEU A 19 -5.82 12.22 4.83
C LEU A 19 -5.78 13.06 3.54
N THR A 20 -4.85 12.75 2.63
CA THR A 20 -4.73 13.41 1.31
C THR A 20 -6.06 13.42 0.53
N ALA A 21 -6.86 12.36 0.68
CA ALA A 21 -8.27 12.31 0.31
C ALA A 21 -9.04 11.61 1.43
N PRO A 22 -10.33 11.92 1.65
CA PRO A 22 -11.12 11.24 2.68
C PRO A 22 -11.20 9.72 2.44
N ALA A 23 -10.95 8.94 3.50
CA ALA A 23 -11.00 7.48 3.46
C ALA A 23 -12.42 6.98 3.80
N GLU A 24 -13.30 7.04 2.80
CA GLU A 24 -14.74 6.73 2.92
C GLU A 24 -15.03 5.23 3.06
N ASN A 25 -14.09 4.36 2.68
CA ASN A 25 -14.25 2.91 2.73
C ASN A 25 -13.75 2.35 4.07
N PRO A 26 -14.63 1.98 5.02
CA PRO A 26 -14.23 1.45 6.33
C PRO A 26 -13.78 -0.02 6.25
N ASP A 27 -14.12 -0.73 5.18
CA ASP A 27 -13.72 -2.14 4.98
C ASP A 27 -12.25 -2.26 4.52
N GLN A 28 -11.60 -1.14 4.19
CA GLN A 28 -10.17 -1.09 3.88
C GLN A 28 -9.37 -0.53 5.06
N ASP A 29 -8.23 -1.18 5.28
CA ASP A 29 -7.35 -0.88 6.38
C ASP A 29 -6.60 0.45 6.18
N LEU A 30 -6.42 1.17 7.28
CA LEU A 30 -5.41 2.22 7.38
C LEU A 30 -4.22 1.68 8.17
N TYR A 31 -3.04 1.65 7.56
CA TYR A 31 -1.81 1.36 8.30
C TYR A 31 -1.23 2.64 8.86
N VAL A 32 -1.11 2.71 10.18
CA VAL A 32 -0.63 3.89 10.90
C VAL A 32 0.72 3.59 11.54
N SER A 33 1.72 4.44 11.29
CA SER A 33 3.02 4.32 11.94
C SER A 33 2.95 4.72 13.42
N GLU A 34 3.99 4.38 14.18
CA GLU A 34 4.22 5.06 15.47
C GLU A 34 4.47 6.56 15.27
N ASN A 35 4.40 7.31 16.37
CA ASN A 35 4.72 8.74 16.38
C ASN A 35 6.16 8.97 15.93
N LEU A 36 6.32 9.83 14.92
CA LEU A 36 7.63 10.21 14.42
C LEU A 36 8.40 11.00 15.51
N PRO A 37 9.64 10.63 15.84
CA PRO A 37 10.36 11.22 16.97
C PRO A 37 10.54 12.75 16.91
N GLN A 38 10.60 13.32 15.70
CA GLN A 38 10.90 14.74 15.50
C GLN A 38 9.66 15.63 15.43
N THR A 39 8.50 15.08 15.02
CA THR A 39 7.29 15.87 14.75
C THR A 39 6.09 15.42 15.55
N ALA A 40 6.16 14.26 16.22
CA ALA A 40 5.05 13.58 16.89
C ALA A 40 3.86 13.23 15.98
N ARG A 41 3.99 13.45 14.66
CA ARG A 41 3.01 13.07 13.64
C ARG A 41 3.09 11.58 13.32
N VAL A 42 2.09 11.06 12.64
CA VAL A 42 2.06 9.70 12.11
C VAL A 42 2.08 9.72 10.59
N MET A 43 2.66 8.69 10.00
CA MET A 43 2.47 8.36 8.58
C MET A 43 1.33 7.36 8.48
N VAL A 44 0.31 7.71 7.69
CA VAL A 44 -0.87 6.87 7.45
C VAL A 44 -0.85 6.43 6.00
N LYS A 45 -0.91 5.11 5.79
CA LYS A 45 -1.08 4.48 4.48
C LYS A 45 -2.53 4.05 4.33
N ASP A 46 -3.15 4.53 3.27
CA ASP A 46 -4.52 4.19 2.90
C ASP A 46 -4.51 3.07 1.85
N GLU A 47 -5.01 1.89 2.22
CA GLU A 47 -5.03 0.73 1.32
C GLU A 47 -6.12 0.82 0.24
N ASP A 48 -7.16 1.64 0.41
CA ASP A 48 -8.19 1.85 -0.63
C ASP A 48 -7.59 2.58 -1.85
N LEU A 49 -6.61 3.46 -1.60
CA LEU A 49 -5.88 4.19 -2.64
C LEU A 49 -4.58 3.51 -3.07
N CYS A 50 -4.13 2.47 -2.36
CA CYS A 50 -2.86 1.83 -2.61
C CYS A 50 -2.94 0.89 -3.82
N VAL A 51 -2.18 1.20 -4.87
CA VAL A 51 -2.06 0.34 -6.07
C VAL A 51 -0.77 -0.48 -6.08
N HIS A 52 -0.14 -0.64 -4.92
CA HIS A 52 1.12 -1.40 -4.76
C HIS A 52 2.28 -0.94 -5.67
N CYS A 53 2.35 0.37 -5.99
CA CYS A 53 3.39 0.93 -6.87
C CYS A 53 4.81 0.92 -6.29
N GLY A 54 4.96 0.70 -4.99
CA GLY A 54 6.24 0.65 -4.27
C GLY A 54 7.03 1.94 -4.09
N LEU A 55 6.52 3.07 -4.59
CA LEU A 55 7.21 4.36 -4.43
C LEU A 55 7.41 4.78 -2.96
N CYS A 56 6.54 4.34 -2.04
CA CYS A 56 6.69 4.59 -0.61
C CYS A 56 7.89 3.84 -0.02
N ALA A 57 8.08 2.57 -0.37
CA ALA A 57 9.21 1.76 0.08
C ALA A 57 10.53 2.27 -0.52
N GLU A 58 10.57 2.49 -1.84
CA GLU A 58 11.77 2.94 -2.57
C GLU A 58 12.29 4.31 -2.10
N ARG A 59 11.40 5.19 -1.62
CA ARG A 59 11.77 6.53 -1.15
C ARG A 59 11.98 6.62 0.34
N CYS A 60 11.71 5.54 1.10
CA CYS A 60 11.78 5.61 2.55
C CYS A 60 13.25 5.67 3.01
N PRO A 61 13.72 6.79 3.60
CA PRO A 61 15.13 6.92 4.00
C PRO A 61 15.50 6.03 5.18
N THR A 62 14.51 5.54 5.93
CA THR A 62 14.68 4.72 7.14
C THR A 62 14.20 3.29 6.96
N ALA A 63 13.69 2.92 5.77
CA ALA A 63 13.03 1.64 5.53
C ALA A 63 11.87 1.33 6.51
N ALA A 64 11.16 2.37 6.99
CA ALA A 64 9.99 2.21 7.86
C ALA A 64 8.76 1.63 7.13
N TRP A 65 8.69 1.80 5.81
CA TRP A 65 7.68 1.21 4.96
C TRP A 65 8.36 0.31 3.93
N ASP A 66 7.79 -0.88 3.72
CA ASP A 66 8.27 -1.85 2.74
C ASP A 66 7.12 -2.33 1.84
N MET A 67 7.47 -2.83 0.65
CA MET A 67 6.54 -3.51 -0.24
C MET A 67 6.72 -5.02 -0.16
N GLN A 68 5.61 -5.72 0.09
CA GLN A 68 5.62 -7.17 0.02
C GLN A 68 5.77 -7.63 -1.42
N LYS A 69 6.61 -8.65 -1.61
CA LYS A 69 6.72 -9.37 -2.88
C LYS A 69 5.46 -10.20 -3.07
N PHE A 70 4.98 -10.24 -4.31
CA PHE A 70 3.84 -11.06 -4.69
C PHE A 70 4.08 -11.63 -6.09
N ASP A 71 3.41 -12.74 -6.37
CA ASP A 71 3.40 -13.34 -7.69
C ASP A 71 2.35 -12.62 -8.54
N LEU A 72 2.81 -11.97 -9.61
CA LEU A 72 1.92 -11.36 -10.60
C LEU A 72 1.76 -12.30 -11.78
N LEU A 73 0.55 -12.84 -11.95
CA LEU A 73 0.19 -13.55 -13.17
C LEU A 73 -0.03 -12.52 -14.29
N ILE A 74 0.86 -12.51 -15.28
CA ILE A 74 0.73 -11.62 -16.44
C ILE A 74 -0.06 -12.35 -17.54
N PRO A 75 -1.32 -11.97 -17.81
CA PRO A 75 -2.08 -12.57 -18.90
C PRO A 75 -1.54 -12.08 -20.24
N TYR A 76 -1.39 -13.01 -21.19
CA TYR A 76 -1.01 -12.69 -22.56
C TYR A 76 -2.22 -12.72 -23.49
N ALA A 77 -2.26 -11.84 -24.48
CA ALA A 77 -3.33 -11.78 -25.46
C ALA A 77 -3.52 -13.15 -26.16
N GLY A 78 -4.77 -13.61 -26.26
CA GLY A 78 -5.11 -14.91 -26.83
C GLY A 78 -4.94 -16.11 -25.91
N LYS A 79 -4.56 -15.91 -24.64
CA LYS A 79 -4.57 -16.95 -23.59
C LYS A 79 -5.83 -16.84 -22.72
N PRO A 80 -6.33 -17.95 -22.14
CA PRO A 80 -7.43 -17.90 -21.18
C PRO A 80 -7.03 -17.06 -19.95
N THR A 81 -7.96 -16.23 -19.47
CA THR A 81 -7.72 -15.18 -18.45
C THR A 81 -7.77 -15.69 -17.01
N TRP A 82 -8.19 -16.93 -16.80
CA TRP A 82 -8.27 -17.58 -15.49
C TRP A 82 -7.70 -18.99 -15.65
N ILE A 83 -6.50 -19.20 -15.13
CA ILE A 83 -5.86 -20.50 -15.09
C ILE A 83 -6.08 -21.06 -13.69
N GLU A 84 -6.84 -22.15 -13.55
CA GLU A 84 -7.11 -22.79 -12.25
C GLU A 84 -5.83 -23.41 -11.63
N THR A 85 -4.74 -23.49 -12.40
CA THR A 85 -3.45 -24.03 -11.97
C THR A 85 -2.35 -23.05 -12.33
N PRO A 86 -1.59 -22.50 -11.38
CA PRO A 86 -0.46 -21.64 -11.70
C PRO A 86 0.51 -22.44 -12.56
N GLU A 87 0.79 -21.95 -13.77
CA GLU A 87 1.87 -22.48 -14.60
C GLU A 87 3.17 -22.10 -13.86
N THR A 88 3.61 -22.97 -12.97
CA THR A 88 4.88 -22.85 -12.23
C THR A 88 5.94 -22.42 -13.22
N ALA A 89 6.47 -21.22 -12.99
CA ALA A 89 7.41 -20.52 -13.83
C ALA A 89 8.35 -21.49 -14.54
N LEU A 90 8.26 -21.54 -15.88
CA LEU A 90 9.33 -22.09 -16.71
C LEU A 90 10.58 -21.24 -16.44
N THR A 91 11.32 -21.67 -15.43
CA THR A 91 12.67 -21.22 -15.14
C THR A 91 13.54 -21.77 -16.27
N THR A 92 13.64 -21.03 -17.37
CA THR A 92 14.74 -21.23 -18.32
C THR A 92 16.04 -20.86 -17.61
N SER A 93 16.91 -21.86 -17.51
CA SER A 93 18.26 -21.80 -16.96
C SER A 93 19.17 -20.81 -17.67
#